data_AF-A0A7Y8LDI7-F1
#
_entry.id   AF-A0A7Y8LDI7-F1
#
_cell.length_a   1.000
_cell.length_b   1.000
_cell.length_c   1.000
_cell.angle_alpha   90.00
_cell.angle_beta   90.00
_cell.angle_gamma   90.00
#
_symmetry.space_group_name_H-M   'P 1'
#
loop_
_entity.id
_entity.type
_entity.pdbx_description
1 polymer ?
#
loop_
_entity_poly.entity_id
_entity_poly.type
_entity_poly.pdbx_seq_one_letter_code
_entity_poly.pdbx_strand_id
1 'polypeptide(L)'
;ARIKCWLDSKKVWITEDMTKALPAVCIPPGARLHLNGIPVGLQKQYGVGSREEVTFVQLSAEPFQYRDAIRFNNGQEVLLQKLTDGLRVDVVCLSLPEEAPAPRPVAASFAREREHVSVG
;
A
#
# COMPACT_ATOMS: atom_id res chain seq x y z
N ALA A 1 -13.57 -3.19 -19.78
CA ALA A 1 -13.87 -4.15 -18.70
C ALA A 1 -12.85 -5.28 -18.72
N ARG A 2 -11.77 -5.17 -17.92
CA ARG A 2 -10.67 -6.14 -17.99
C ARG A 2 -9.93 -6.26 -16.65
N ILE A 3 -10.67 -6.61 -15.60
CA ILE A 3 -10.10 -7.12 -14.35
C ILE A 3 -10.81 -8.45 -14.06
N LYS A 4 -10.26 -9.53 -14.63
CA LYS A 4 -10.76 -10.91 -14.47
C LYS A 4 -9.64 -11.93 -14.26
N CYS A 5 -8.46 -11.51 -13.81
CA CYS A 5 -7.40 -12.43 -13.40
C CYS A 5 -7.20 -12.29 -11.90
N TRP A 6 -7.91 -13.12 -11.11
CA TRP A 6 -7.32 -13.81 -9.95
C TRP A 6 -8.30 -14.65 -9.11
N LEU A 7 -9.54 -14.84 -9.58
CA LEU A 7 -10.49 -15.76 -8.94
C LEU A 7 -10.92 -16.85 -9.93
N ASP A 8 -9.97 -17.64 -10.41
CA ASP A 8 -10.28 -19.01 -10.86
C ASP A 8 -9.02 -19.86 -10.92
N SER A 9 -8.79 -20.67 -9.89
CA SER A 9 -8.05 -21.94 -9.96
C SER A 9 -8.29 -22.70 -8.66
N LYS A 10 -9.43 -23.38 -8.63
CA LYS A 10 -9.74 -24.42 -7.64
C LYS A 10 -8.73 -25.57 -7.76
N LYS A 11 -8.38 -26.07 -6.58
CA LYS A 11 -7.99 -27.45 -6.22
C LYS A 11 -6.51 -27.84 -6.23
N VAL A 12 -6.09 -28.10 -4.99
CA VAL A 12 -5.24 -29.23 -4.54
C VAL A 12 -3.74 -28.97 -4.59
N TRP A 13 -3.24 -28.43 -3.50
CA TRP A 13 -2.06 -28.94 -2.78
C TRP A 13 -2.25 -28.68 -1.27
N ILE A 14 -3.43 -28.96 -0.73
CA ILE A 14 -3.68 -28.83 0.72
C ILE A 14 -3.17 -30.12 1.37
N THR A 15 -1.90 -30.14 1.72
CA THR A 15 -1.36 -31.10 2.68
C THR A 15 -1.63 -30.57 4.10
N GLU A 16 -1.78 -31.50 5.04
CA GLU A 16 -2.22 -31.33 6.44
C GLU A 16 -1.45 -30.29 7.30
N ASP A 17 -0.37 -29.71 6.77
CA ASP A 17 0.45 -28.67 7.42
C ASP A 17 -0.22 -27.27 7.42
N MET A 18 -1.28 -27.07 6.63
CA MET A 18 -2.00 -25.78 6.52
C MET A 18 -2.86 -25.40 7.73
N THR A 19 -2.97 -26.22 8.77
CA THR A 19 -3.64 -25.80 10.03
C THR A 19 -2.88 -24.69 10.77
N LYS A 20 -1.63 -24.38 10.37
CA LYS A 20 -0.80 -23.29 10.89
C LYS A 20 -0.32 -22.27 9.83
N ALA A 21 -0.82 -22.33 8.60
CA ALA A 21 -0.42 -21.36 7.57
C ALA A 21 -1.09 -20.00 7.83
N LEU A 22 -0.42 -19.14 8.58
CA LEU A 22 -0.87 -17.76 8.76
C LEU A 22 -0.81 -17.05 7.40
N PRO A 23 -1.93 -16.53 6.87
CA PRO A 23 -1.91 -15.80 5.62
C PRO A 23 -1.06 -14.54 5.79
N ALA A 24 -0.16 -14.30 4.83
CA ALA A 24 0.53 -13.02 4.75
C ALA A 24 -0.48 -11.94 4.36
N VAL A 25 -0.51 -10.84 5.12
CA VAL A 25 -1.37 -9.68 4.84
C VAL A 25 -0.53 -8.55 4.28
N CYS A 26 -0.87 -8.07 3.09
CA CYS A 26 -0.21 -6.91 2.47
C CYS A 26 -0.96 -5.63 2.86
N ILE A 27 -0.24 -4.66 3.43
CA ILE A 27 -0.78 -3.34 3.81
C ILE A 27 -0.13 -2.28 2.92
N PRO A 28 -0.90 -1.51 2.13
CA PRO A 28 -0.35 -0.50 1.25
C PRO A 28 0.06 0.77 2.02
N PRO A 29 1.10 1.51 1.57
CA PRO A 29 1.42 2.83 2.08
C PRO A 29 0.19 3.75 2.07
N GLY A 30 0.04 4.53 3.12
CA GLY A 30 -1.13 5.38 3.38
C GLY A 30 -2.23 4.70 4.18
N ALA A 31 -2.22 3.36 4.35
CA ALA A 31 -3.24 2.68 5.15
C ALA A 31 -3.30 3.20 6.59
N ARG A 32 -4.51 3.30 7.14
CA ARG A 32 -4.73 3.71 8.54
C ARG A 32 -4.89 2.49 9.42
N LEU A 33 -4.20 2.49 10.55
CA LEU A 33 -4.10 1.38 11.48
C LEU A 33 -4.40 1.87 12.91
N HIS A 34 -4.98 1.00 13.74
CA HIS A 34 -5.03 1.17 15.19
C HIS A 34 -4.01 0.27 15.85
N LEU A 35 -3.10 0.86 16.60
CA LEU A 35 -2.18 0.13 17.46
C LEU A 35 -2.77 0.02 18.85
N ASN A 36 -2.74 -1.18 19.43
CA ASN A 36 -3.21 -1.43 20.78
C ASN A 36 -2.11 -2.09 21.60
N GLY A 37 -1.89 -1.56 22.80
CA GLY A 37 -0.90 -2.10 23.73
C GLY A 37 0.52 -1.68 23.39
N ILE A 38 0.72 -0.43 22.92
CA ILE A 38 2.07 0.11 22.68
C ILE A 38 2.89 0.01 23.98
N PRO A 39 4.09 -0.58 23.97
CA PRO A 39 4.92 -0.70 25.17
C PRO A 39 5.25 0.65 25.84
N VAL A 40 5.32 0.68 27.16
CA VAL A 40 5.58 1.92 27.95
C VAL A 40 6.87 2.64 27.53
N GLY A 41 7.90 1.89 27.12
CA GLY A 41 9.15 2.46 26.59
C GLY A 41 8.91 3.27 25.31
N LEU A 42 8.15 2.71 24.36
CA LEU A 42 7.79 3.38 23.12
C LEU A 42 6.84 4.56 23.37
N GLN A 43 5.88 4.42 24.30
CA GLN A 43 5.00 5.52 24.70
C GLN A 43 5.80 6.75 25.15
N LYS A 44 6.78 6.56 26.05
CA LYS A 44 7.62 7.64 26.56
C LYS A 44 8.54 8.20 25.48
N GLN A 45 9.13 7.34 24.66
CA GLN A 45 10.06 7.74 23.61
C GLN A 45 9.38 8.58 22.52
N TYR A 46 8.14 8.24 22.17
CA TYR A 46 7.40 8.86 21.07
C TYR A 46 6.29 9.82 21.53
N GLY A 47 6.12 10.02 22.83
CA GLY A 47 5.09 10.91 23.38
C GLY A 47 3.66 10.48 22.99
N VAL A 48 3.39 9.18 23.02
CA VAL A 48 2.11 8.58 22.63
C VAL A 48 1.48 7.75 23.74
N GLY A 49 0.19 7.46 23.63
CA GLY A 49 -0.56 6.62 24.55
C GLY A 49 -0.41 5.12 24.27
N SER A 50 -1.12 4.30 25.05
CA SER A 50 -1.17 2.85 24.88
C SER A 50 -1.96 2.40 23.65
N ARG A 51 -2.80 3.28 23.09
CA ARG A 51 -3.58 3.08 21.88
C ARG A 51 -3.48 4.31 20.99
N GLU A 52 -3.14 4.11 19.72
CA GLU A 52 -2.96 5.20 18.76
C GLU A 52 -3.53 4.84 17.40
N GLU A 53 -4.04 5.85 16.70
CA GLU A 53 -4.27 5.77 15.26
C GLU A 53 -3.01 6.23 14.54
N VAL A 54 -2.55 5.41 13.58
CA VAL A 54 -1.31 5.64 12.83
C VAL A 54 -1.54 5.44 11.34
N THR A 55 -0.64 6.00 10.54
CA THR A 55 -0.58 5.75 9.09
C THR A 55 0.62 4.87 8.77
N PHE A 56 0.42 3.82 7.98
CA PHE A 56 1.52 3.05 7.42
C PHE A 56 2.20 3.87 6.32
N VAL A 57 3.52 4.04 6.40
CA VAL A 57 4.29 4.86 5.45
C VAL A 57 5.51 4.11 4.95
N GLN A 58 5.90 4.44 3.72
CA GLN A 58 7.14 3.97 3.11
C GLN A 58 8.09 5.16 2.99
N LEU A 59 9.26 5.08 3.62
CA LEU A 59 10.20 6.19 3.79
C LEU A 59 10.99 6.51 2.51
N SER A 60 12.04 5.74 2.21
CA SER A 60 12.89 5.94 1.03
C SER A 60 12.97 4.67 0.17
N ALA A 61 13.45 4.81 -1.06
CA ALA A 61 13.78 3.68 -1.94
C ALA A 61 15.28 3.38 -1.96
N GLU A 62 16.04 3.93 -0.99
CA GLU A 62 17.49 3.76 -0.95
C GLU A 62 17.84 2.29 -0.67
N PRO A 63 18.83 1.73 -1.39
CA PRO A 63 19.29 0.37 -1.15
C PRO A 63 19.79 0.18 0.29
N PHE A 64 19.62 -1.04 0.80
CA PHE A 64 20.11 -1.48 2.12
C PHE A 64 19.51 -0.75 3.34
N GLN A 65 18.39 -0.04 3.17
CA GLN A 65 17.65 0.58 4.28
C GLN A 65 16.26 -0.04 4.47
N TYR A 66 15.79 -0.05 5.72
CA TYR A 66 14.40 -0.39 6.01
C TYR A 66 13.49 0.72 5.52
N ARG A 67 12.43 0.33 4.82
CA ARG A 67 11.54 1.27 4.11
C ARG A 67 10.23 1.47 4.84
N ASP A 68 9.80 0.48 5.61
CA ASP A 68 8.45 0.43 6.17
C ASP A 68 8.43 1.00 7.59
N ALA A 69 7.51 1.92 7.82
CA ALA A 69 7.31 2.58 9.10
C ALA A 69 5.83 2.83 9.37
N ILE A 70 5.53 3.17 10.62
CA ILE A 70 4.27 3.81 11.00
C ILE A 70 4.56 5.27 11.36
N ARG A 71 3.61 6.14 11.05
CA ARG A 71 3.61 7.55 11.44
C ARG A 71 2.47 7.79 12.41
N PHE A 72 2.80 8.30 13.59
CA PHE A 72 1.83 8.74 14.59
C PHE A 72 1.22 10.09 14.20
N ASN A 73 0.06 10.42 14.77
CA ASN A 73 -0.61 11.70 14.52
C ASN A 73 0.21 12.93 14.99
N ASN A 74 1.15 12.73 15.92
CA ASN A 74 2.10 13.77 16.33
C ASN A 74 3.25 13.98 15.33
N GLY A 75 3.24 13.28 14.19
CA GLY A 75 4.23 13.39 13.12
C GLY A 75 5.48 12.53 13.30
N GLN A 76 5.66 11.87 14.46
CA GLN A 76 6.80 10.99 14.67
C GLN A 76 6.64 9.66 13.93
N GLU A 77 7.78 9.11 13.50
CA GLU A 77 7.84 7.87 12.74
C GLU A 77 8.67 6.80 13.46
N VAL A 78 8.24 5.55 13.33
CA VAL A 78 8.98 4.40 13.84
C VAL A 78 8.97 3.28 12.80
N LEU A 79 10.17 2.76 12.51
CA LEU A 79 10.37 1.61 11.64
C LEU A 79 9.67 0.39 12.21
N LEU A 80 9.09 -0.46 11.34
CA LEU A 80 8.42 -1.69 11.79
C LEU A 80 9.37 -2.60 12.59
N GLN A 81 10.66 -2.63 12.26
CA GLN A 81 11.69 -3.43 12.91
C GLN A 81 12.01 -2.97 14.34
N LYS A 82 11.54 -1.77 14.75
CA LYS A 82 11.67 -1.26 16.12
C LYS A 82 10.43 -1.54 16.97
N LEU A 83 9.36 -2.06 16.38
CA LEU A 83 8.17 -2.47 17.11
C LEU A 83 8.41 -3.84 17.76
N THR A 84 7.85 -4.05 18.94
CA THR A 84 7.95 -5.33 19.64
C THR A 84 7.04 -6.37 19.00
N ASP A 85 7.45 -7.64 19.07
CA ASP A 85 6.55 -8.75 18.77
C ASP A 85 5.30 -8.71 19.67
N GLY A 86 4.21 -9.30 19.20
CA GLY A 86 2.93 -9.34 19.91
C GLY A 86 2.15 -8.01 19.93
N LEU A 87 2.66 -6.93 19.33
CA LEU A 87 1.91 -5.69 19.17
C LEU A 87 0.66 -5.93 18.30
N ARG A 88 -0.51 -5.62 18.84
CA ARG A 88 -1.77 -5.80 18.12
C ARG A 88 -2.05 -4.61 17.21
N VAL A 89 -2.30 -4.91 15.93
CA VAL A 89 -2.61 -3.94 14.89
C VAL A 89 -3.96 -4.29 14.28
N ASP A 90 -4.89 -3.34 14.30
CA ASP A 90 -6.15 -3.45 13.56
C ASP A 90 -6.08 -2.55 12.32
N VAL A 91 -6.41 -3.09 11.14
CA VAL A 91 -6.45 -2.31 9.89
C VAL A 91 -7.78 -1.58 9.81
N VAL A 92 -7.75 -0.24 9.85
CA VAL A 92 -8.95 0.60 9.81
C VAL A 92 -9.40 0.83 8.38
N CYS A 93 -8.46 1.20 7.51
CA CYS A 93 -8.73 1.43 6.09
C CYS A 93 -7.47 1.23 5.26
N LEU A 94 -7.61 0.57 4.12
CA LEU A 94 -6.57 0.50 3.10
C LEU A 94 -6.69 1.76 2.24
N SER A 95 -5.75 2.69 2.36
CA SER A 95 -5.70 3.83 1.46
C SER A 95 -5.19 3.33 0.12
N LEU A 96 -6.11 3.03 -0.78
CA LEU A 96 -5.79 2.79 -2.17
C LEU A 96 -5.58 4.16 -2.82
N PRO A 97 -4.55 4.37 -3.64
CA PRO A 97 -4.46 5.59 -4.43
C PRO A 97 -5.74 5.70 -5.26
N GLU A 98 -6.51 6.76 -5.07
CA GLU A 98 -7.53 7.17 -6.03
C GLU A 98 -6.81 7.36 -7.36
N GLU A 99 -7.20 6.57 -8.37
CA GLU A 99 -6.62 6.63 -9.71
C GLU A 99 -6.73 8.07 -10.21
N ALA A 100 -5.59 8.77 -10.32
CA ALA A 100 -5.57 10.14 -10.82
C ALA A 100 -6.34 10.18 -12.14
N PRO A 101 -7.31 11.11 -12.32
CA PRO A 101 -8.16 11.12 -13.49
C PRO A 101 -7.30 11.13 -14.75
N ALA A 102 -7.51 10.14 -15.63
CA ALA A 102 -6.74 9.95 -16.84
C ALA A 102 -6.60 11.28 -17.60
N PRO A 103 -5.40 11.62 -18.12
CA PRO A 103 -5.23 12.85 -18.88
C PRO A 103 -6.21 12.86 -20.05
N ARG A 104 -7.01 13.94 -20.12
CA ARG A 104 -7.98 14.15 -21.21
C ARG A 104 -7.24 14.04 -22.54
N PRO A 105 -7.73 13.23 -23.50
CA PRO A 105 -7.07 13.12 -24.80
C PRO A 105 -7.06 14.51 -25.46
N VAL A 106 -5.85 15.03 -25.68
CA VAL A 106 -5.64 16.20 -26.55
C VAL A 106 -6.01 15.76 -27.96
N ALA A 107 -7.04 16.39 -28.53
CA ALA A 107 -7.48 16.13 -29.90
C ALA A 107 -6.30 16.34 -30.86
N ALA A 108 -5.83 15.27 -31.49
CA ALA A 108 -4.83 15.35 -32.54
C ALA A 108 -5.48 15.90 -33.81
N SER A 109 -5.17 17.15 -34.16
CA SER A 109 -5.48 17.73 -35.45
C SER A 109 -4.62 17.07 -36.53
N PHE A 110 -5.17 16.12 -37.28
CA PHE A 110 -4.53 15.60 -38.49
C PHE A 110 -4.65 16.64 -39.62
N ALA A 111 -3.53 17.26 -39.98
CA ALA A 111 -3.40 18.02 -41.22
C ALA A 111 -3.45 17.03 -42.40
N ARG A 112 -4.39 17.24 -43.32
CA ARG A 112 -4.55 16.44 -44.54
C ARG A 112 -3.77 17.12 -45.68
N GLU A 113 -2.57 16.61 -45.94
CA GLU A 113 -1.79 16.89 -47.16
C GLU A 113 -2.62 16.47 -48.38
N ARG A 114 -2.77 17.35 -49.38
CA ARG A 114 -3.45 17.05 -50.64
C ARG A 114 -2.41 16.62 -51.67
N GLU A 115 -2.35 15.34 -51.98
CA GLU A 115 -1.68 14.87 -53.20
C GLU A 115 -2.54 15.19 -54.43
N HIS A 116 -1.94 15.90 -55.38
CA HIS A 116 -2.49 16.29 -56.67
C HIS A 116 -1.95 15.31 -57.71
N VAL A 117 -2.77 14.34 -58.14
CA VAL A 117 -2.49 13.48 -59.29
C VAL A 117 -3.40 13.94 -60.44
N SER A 118 -2.80 14.49 -61.48
CA SER A 118 -3.45 14.73 -62.77
C SER A 118 -2.77 13.85 -63.82
N VAL A 119 -3.52 12.90 -64.36
CA VAL A 119 -3.21 12.16 -65.58
C VAL A 119 -4.32 12.50 -66.56
N GLY A 120 -3.95 13.00 -67.74
CA GLY A 120 -4.86 13.38 -68.83
C GLY A 120 -4.20 14.34 -69.80
#